data_AF-A0A7S2ME14-F1
#
_entry.id   AF-A0A7S2ME14-F1
#
_cell.length_a   1.000
_cell.length_b   1.000
_cell.length_c   1.000
_cell.angle_alpha   90.00
_cell.angle_beta   90.00
_cell.angle_gamma   90.00
#
_symmetry.space_group_name_H-M   'P 1'
#
loop_
_entity.id
_entity.type
_entity.pdbx_description
1 polymer ?
#
loop_
_entity_poly.entity_id
_entity_poly.type
_entity_poly.pdbx_seq_one_letter_code
_entity_poly.pdbx_strand_id
1 'polypeptide(L)'
;MVPRRDGNMPNTWARIKPFGLDITTVTNTQFQKFVRETKFRTEAEIYQWSFVLEYLAAPEIVEEVDSPQGYGRVKDAHHWMAVKGAYWRRPEGIGSNLRGRGNHPVVHVSYNDSLAYCEWAGRRLPMEKEWEYVARGGLEDEPFPWGSDPRPEKCNGWTGNFPTENSKLDQYAGTAPVDFYEPNAYGVYNMVGNVWEWTEGKRGGEEKEKAIRGGSYIDTINGEYNHALRVSSRQMVSADSGGGNSGFRCASGDILNTDGREIAIEGLDMDGDGMSQEKLQKVIAERGVEGLTQYLAEQGQSNAKVLTPAQLKKRQEEGGSIMDEL
;
A
#
# COMPACT_ATOMS: atom_id res chain seq x y z
N MET A 1 -19.74 -1.43 -6.15
CA MET A 1 -19.94 0.02 -6.03
C MET A 1 -19.79 0.32 -4.54
N VAL A 2 -18.90 1.21 -4.12
CA VAL A 2 -18.53 1.40 -2.70
C VAL A 2 -18.52 2.89 -2.35
N PRO A 3 -19.24 3.36 -1.33
CA PRO A 3 -19.15 4.73 -0.83
C PRO A 3 -17.86 4.92 -0.01
N ARG A 4 -17.15 6.04 -0.18
CA ARG A 4 -15.98 6.44 0.66
C ARG A 4 -16.43 7.29 1.84
N ARG A 5 -16.08 6.95 3.09
CA ARG A 5 -16.36 7.80 4.27
C ARG A 5 -15.09 8.33 4.92
N ASP A 6 -14.30 9.13 4.22
CA ASP A 6 -13.29 9.93 4.91
C ASP A 6 -13.99 11.02 5.72
N GLY A 7 -13.47 11.35 6.89
CA GLY A 7 -14.09 12.33 7.79
C GLY A 7 -14.20 13.75 7.23
N ASN A 8 -13.95 14.00 5.94
CA ASN A 8 -13.99 15.31 5.27
C ASN A 8 -14.18 15.29 3.73
N MET A 9 -14.31 14.15 3.01
CA MET A 9 -14.63 14.17 1.56
C MET A 9 -15.97 13.49 1.25
N PRO A 10 -16.62 13.84 0.12
CA PRO A 10 -17.89 13.23 -0.25
C PRO A 10 -17.72 11.76 -0.64
N ASN A 11 -18.74 10.95 -0.35
CA ASN A 11 -18.87 9.60 -0.85
C ASN A 11 -18.74 9.59 -2.39
N THR A 12 -17.75 8.89 -2.93
CA THR A 12 -17.58 8.68 -4.37
C THR A 12 -17.77 7.22 -4.72
N TRP A 13 -18.36 6.96 -5.89
CA TRP A 13 -18.47 5.60 -6.42
C TRP A 13 -17.21 5.22 -7.18
N ALA A 14 -16.68 4.04 -6.91
CA ALA A 14 -15.58 3.44 -7.67
C ALA A 14 -16.00 2.12 -8.34
N ARG A 15 -15.58 1.94 -9.59
CA ARG A 15 -15.63 0.64 -10.30
C ARG A 15 -14.32 -0.10 -10.09
N ILE A 16 -14.43 -1.32 -9.59
CA ILE A 16 -13.30 -2.22 -9.31
C ILE A 16 -13.35 -3.37 -10.31
N LYS A 17 -12.24 -3.65 -10.98
CA LYS A 17 -12.10 -4.83 -11.84
C LYS A 17 -11.73 -6.04 -10.97
N PRO A 18 -11.95 -7.28 -11.43
CA PRO A 18 -11.45 -8.45 -10.72
C PRO A 18 -9.94 -8.36 -10.47
N PHE A 19 -9.52 -8.64 -9.25
CA PHE A 19 -8.13 -8.61 -8.80
C PHE A 19 -7.98 -9.58 -7.62
N GLY A 20 -6.75 -9.94 -7.27
CA GLY A 20 -6.45 -10.66 -6.04
C GLY A 20 -5.85 -9.73 -5.00
N LEU A 21 -6.16 -9.93 -3.71
CA LEU A 21 -5.50 -9.27 -2.59
C LEU A 21 -4.95 -10.33 -1.64
N ASP A 22 -3.77 -10.09 -1.06
CA ASP A 22 -3.27 -10.94 0.01
C ASP A 22 -4.23 -10.94 1.21
N ILE A 23 -4.46 -12.14 1.73
CA ILE A 23 -5.34 -12.41 2.87
C ILE A 23 -4.82 -11.75 4.14
N THR A 24 -3.50 -11.56 4.23
CA THR A 24 -2.80 -10.94 5.36
C THR A 24 -1.82 -9.88 4.86
N THR A 25 -1.32 -9.04 5.77
CA THR A 25 -0.10 -8.27 5.51
C THR A 25 1.10 -9.18 5.29
N VAL A 26 2.14 -8.64 4.62
CA VAL A 26 3.41 -9.34 4.44
C VAL A 26 4.06 -9.54 5.81
N THR A 27 4.41 -10.78 6.10
CA THR A 27 5.02 -11.17 7.37
C THR A 27 6.52 -10.95 7.38
N ASN A 28 7.10 -10.88 8.58
CA ASN A 28 8.56 -10.89 8.76
C ASN A 28 9.24 -12.10 8.11
N THR A 29 8.63 -13.29 8.18
CA THR A 29 9.19 -14.50 7.54
C THR A 29 9.18 -14.40 6.02
N GLN A 30 8.10 -13.88 5.43
CA GLN A 30 8.00 -13.64 3.99
C GLN A 30 9.02 -12.59 3.52
N PHE A 31 9.12 -11.46 4.22
CA PHE A 31 10.08 -10.41 3.90
C PHE A 31 11.53 -10.87 4.08
N GLN A 32 11.81 -11.70 5.08
CA GLN A 32 13.12 -12.33 5.26
C GLN A 32 13.51 -13.22 4.07
N LYS A 33 12.55 -13.94 3.48
CA LYS A 33 12.79 -14.74 2.26
C LYS A 33 13.20 -13.83 1.10
N PHE A 34 12.45 -12.75 0.85
CA PHE A 34 12.80 -11.74 -0.15
C PHE A 34 14.22 -11.23 0.03
N VAL A 35 14.55 -10.70 1.22
CA VAL A 35 15.89 -10.16 1.50
C VAL A 35 16.99 -11.22 1.35
N ARG A 36 16.72 -12.48 1.71
CA ARG A 36 17.71 -13.55 1.57
C ARG A 36 18.04 -13.85 0.10
N GLU A 37 17.03 -13.82 -0.76
CA GLU A 37 17.14 -14.15 -2.19
C GLU A 37 17.71 -12.99 -3.01
N THR A 38 17.35 -11.74 -2.68
CA THR A 38 17.72 -10.55 -3.47
C THR A 38 18.88 -9.76 -2.87
N LYS A 39 19.24 -10.03 -1.61
CA LYS A 39 20.17 -9.20 -0.82
C LYS A 39 19.71 -7.74 -0.67
N PHE A 40 18.40 -7.52 -0.81
CA PHE A 40 17.79 -6.20 -0.69
C PHE A 40 18.10 -5.57 0.68
N ARG A 41 18.32 -4.25 0.67
CA ARG A 41 18.49 -3.42 1.86
C ARG A 41 17.38 -2.38 1.84
N THR A 42 16.65 -2.28 2.95
CA THR A 42 15.56 -1.29 3.04
C THR A 42 16.08 0.13 3.13
N GLU A 43 15.23 1.12 2.86
CA GLU A 43 15.59 2.53 3.03
C GLU A 43 15.97 2.84 4.49
N ALA A 44 15.30 2.24 5.48
CA ALA A 44 15.71 2.32 6.88
C ALA A 44 17.14 1.78 7.13
N GLU A 45 17.56 0.71 6.44
CA GLU A 45 18.93 0.18 6.52
C GLU A 45 19.95 1.07 5.78
N ILE A 46 19.52 1.86 4.79
CA ILE A 46 20.35 2.81 4.06
C ILE A 46 20.53 4.10 4.88
N TYR A 47 19.44 4.65 5.40
CA TYR A 47 19.42 5.80 6.29
C TYR A 47 20.02 5.49 7.67
N GLN A 48 20.03 4.21 8.08
CA GLN A 48 20.50 3.72 9.37
C GLN A 48 19.66 4.17 10.57
N TRP A 49 18.40 4.53 10.35
CA TRP A 49 17.44 4.85 11.40
C TRP A 49 16.01 4.70 10.89
N SER A 50 15.07 4.64 11.83
CA SER A 50 13.63 4.66 11.55
C SER A 50 12.85 5.13 12.78
N PHE A 51 11.55 5.39 12.62
CA PHE A 51 10.68 5.83 13.70
C PHE A 51 10.23 4.66 14.58
N VAL A 52 10.42 4.80 15.89
CA VAL A 52 10.00 3.84 16.93
C VAL A 52 9.12 4.57 17.94
N LEU A 53 8.03 3.91 18.36
CA LEU A 53 7.19 4.41 19.45
C LEU A 53 7.93 4.22 20.79
N GLU A 54 8.06 5.29 21.57
CA GLU A 54 8.71 5.29 22.89
C GLU A 54 8.17 4.18 23.80
N TYR A 55 6.86 3.96 23.79
CA TYR A 55 6.20 2.93 24.61
C TYR A 55 6.75 1.50 24.39
N LEU A 56 7.33 1.23 23.22
CA LEU A 56 7.91 -0.08 22.88
C LEU A 56 9.44 -0.12 23.04
N ALA A 57 10.08 1.01 23.25
CA ALA A 57 11.54 1.11 23.30
C ALA A 57 12.09 0.70 24.67
N ALA A 58 13.29 0.12 24.67
CA ALA A 58 14.04 -0.09 25.90
C ALA A 58 14.51 1.25 26.48
N PRO A 59 14.65 1.40 27.81
CA PRO A 59 15.10 2.64 28.44
C PRO A 59 16.41 3.19 27.86
N GLU A 60 17.35 2.31 27.53
CA GLU A 60 18.65 2.69 26.96
C GLU A 60 18.52 3.33 25.57
N ILE A 61 17.51 2.92 24.78
CA ILE A 61 17.19 3.52 23.49
C ILE A 61 16.62 4.93 23.69
N VAL A 62 15.76 5.12 24.70
CA VAL A 62 15.21 6.44 25.04
C VAL A 62 16.33 7.40 25.46
N GLU A 63 17.24 6.94 26.32
CA GLU A 63 18.42 7.72 26.74
C GLU A 63 19.34 8.08 25.57
N GLU A 64 19.57 7.16 24.62
CA GLU A 64 20.37 7.45 23.41
C GLU A 64 19.71 8.53 22.55
N VAL A 65 18.39 8.42 22.31
CA VAL A 65 17.63 9.36 21.49
C VAL A 65 17.63 10.77 22.08
N ASP A 66 17.50 10.89 23.40
CA ASP A 66 17.45 12.17 24.12
C ASP A 66 18.84 12.75 24.44
N SER A 67 19.91 12.00 24.15
CA SER A 67 21.29 12.48 24.29
C SER A 67 21.64 13.59 23.27
N PRO A 68 22.67 14.43 23.53
CA PRO A 68 23.13 15.42 22.56
C PRO A 68 23.61 14.84 21.22
N GLN A 69 23.86 13.52 21.15
CA GLN A 69 24.28 12.80 19.95
C GLN A 69 23.13 12.03 19.28
N GLY A 70 21.96 11.98 19.91
CA GLY A 70 20.76 11.32 19.39
C GLY A 70 20.11 12.11 18.25
N TYR A 71 19.26 11.42 17.48
CA TYR A 71 18.47 12.07 16.41
C TYR A 71 17.21 12.77 16.92
N GLY A 72 16.89 12.61 18.20
CA GLY A 72 15.77 13.26 18.85
C GLY A 72 14.40 12.68 18.48
N ARG A 73 13.38 13.47 18.82
CA ARG A 73 11.96 13.09 18.74
C ARG A 73 11.23 13.95 17.72
N VAL A 74 10.11 13.46 17.21
CA VAL A 74 9.24 14.26 16.34
C VAL A 74 8.63 15.41 17.16
N LYS A 75 8.82 16.65 16.71
CA LYS A 75 8.47 17.87 17.45
C LYS A 75 7.00 17.92 17.90
N ASP A 76 6.08 17.56 17.01
CA ASP A 76 4.64 17.64 17.29
C ASP A 76 4.05 16.28 17.73
N ALA A 77 4.91 15.27 17.90
CA ALA A 77 4.53 13.92 18.30
C ALA A 77 5.69 13.24 19.05
N HIS A 78 6.03 13.75 20.24
CA HIS A 78 7.24 13.36 20.99
C HIS A 78 7.35 11.87 21.36
N HIS A 79 6.26 11.11 21.30
CA HIS A 79 6.25 9.66 21.47
C HIS A 79 6.88 8.91 20.28
N TRP A 80 7.10 9.59 19.14
CA TRP A 80 7.87 9.07 18.02
C TRP A 80 9.33 9.48 18.11
N MET A 81 10.21 8.48 18.19
CA MET A 81 11.65 8.63 18.33
C MET A 81 12.35 8.26 17.02
N ALA A 82 13.33 9.06 16.60
CA ALA A 82 14.23 8.69 15.51
C ALA A 82 15.35 7.78 16.06
N VAL A 83 15.17 6.46 15.93
CA VAL A 83 16.07 5.47 16.55
C VAL A 83 17.10 4.99 15.56
N LYS A 84 18.38 5.20 15.88
CA LYS A 84 19.50 4.69 15.10
C LYS A 84 19.52 3.17 15.11
N GLY A 85 19.72 2.58 13.93
CA GLY A 85 19.76 1.14 13.74
C GLY A 85 18.41 0.44 13.93
N ALA A 86 17.30 1.19 14.01
CA ALA A 86 15.95 0.63 13.87
C ALA A 86 15.65 0.35 12.39
N TYR A 87 15.23 -0.87 12.10
CA TYR A 87 14.81 -1.34 10.78
C TYR A 87 14.04 -2.66 10.94
N TRP A 88 13.56 -3.25 9.84
CA TRP A 88 12.66 -4.40 9.89
C TRP A 88 13.14 -5.61 10.73
N ARG A 89 14.45 -5.89 10.86
CA ARG A 89 14.96 -6.97 11.75
C ARG A 89 15.12 -6.57 13.21
N ARG A 90 15.17 -5.27 13.48
CA ARG A 90 15.39 -4.65 14.79
C ARG A 90 14.36 -3.53 14.99
N PRO A 91 13.07 -3.87 15.11
CA PRO A 91 12.02 -2.86 15.02
C PRO A 91 12.00 -1.87 16.19
N GLU A 92 12.56 -2.22 17.34
CA GLU A 92 12.71 -1.29 18.48
C GLU A 92 14.14 -0.74 18.63
N GLY A 93 15.00 -0.92 17.61
CA GLY A 93 16.40 -0.50 17.65
C GLY A 93 17.37 -1.58 18.14
N ILE A 94 18.60 -1.17 18.49
CA ILE A 94 19.67 -2.08 18.91
C ILE A 94 19.21 -2.92 20.11
N GLY A 95 19.49 -4.23 20.09
CA GLY A 95 19.05 -5.18 21.12
C GLY A 95 17.71 -5.86 20.82
N SER A 96 16.84 -5.22 20.04
CA SER A 96 15.60 -5.86 19.55
C SER A 96 15.87 -6.86 18.42
N ASN A 97 14.94 -7.81 18.23
CA ASN A 97 15.00 -8.83 17.18
C ASN A 97 13.63 -9.45 16.89
N LEU A 98 13.53 -10.26 15.82
CA LEU A 98 12.28 -10.88 15.38
C LEU A 98 11.90 -12.19 16.10
N ARG A 99 12.51 -12.55 17.24
CA ARG A 99 12.20 -13.80 17.96
C ARG A 99 10.73 -13.82 18.35
N GLY A 100 10.02 -14.87 17.95
CA GLY A 100 8.58 -15.02 18.17
C GLY A 100 7.70 -14.17 17.25
N ARG A 101 8.27 -13.31 16.39
CA ARG A 101 7.55 -12.36 15.53
C ARG A 101 7.57 -12.71 14.04
N GLY A 102 7.83 -13.99 13.71
CA GLY A 102 7.88 -14.45 12.31
C GLY A 102 6.56 -14.22 11.56
N ASN A 103 5.44 -14.44 12.24
CA ASN A 103 4.08 -14.25 11.71
C ASN A 103 3.49 -12.85 12.00
N HIS A 104 4.30 -11.89 12.46
CA HIS A 104 3.88 -10.49 12.59
C HIS A 104 4.10 -9.74 11.27
N PRO A 105 3.38 -8.64 11.02
CA PRO A 105 3.64 -7.80 9.85
C PRO A 105 5.08 -7.31 9.87
N VAL A 106 5.70 -7.26 8.69
CA VAL A 106 6.95 -6.52 8.52
C VAL A 106 6.67 -5.02 8.65
N VAL A 107 7.55 -4.32 9.38
CA VAL A 107 7.47 -2.88 9.66
C VAL A 107 8.82 -2.20 9.36
N HIS A 108 8.89 -0.87 9.46
CA HIS A 108 10.04 -0.07 8.99
C HIS A 108 10.37 -0.28 7.51
N VAL A 109 9.33 -0.53 6.72
CA VAL A 109 9.40 -0.66 5.26
C VAL A 109 8.72 0.56 4.64
N SER A 110 9.42 1.17 3.69
CA SER A 110 8.90 2.31 2.94
C SER A 110 7.97 1.86 1.82
N TYR A 111 7.38 2.83 1.10
CA TYR A 111 6.66 2.54 -0.13
C TYR A 111 7.58 1.87 -1.17
N ASN A 112 8.82 2.34 -1.30
CA ASN A 112 9.79 1.81 -2.24
C ASN A 112 10.19 0.36 -1.89
N ASP A 113 10.40 0.08 -0.61
CA ASP A 113 10.68 -1.28 -0.12
C ASP A 113 9.51 -2.23 -0.41
N SER A 114 8.29 -1.72 -0.21
CA SER A 114 7.04 -2.47 -0.44
C SER A 114 6.83 -2.78 -1.92
N LEU A 115 7.11 -1.81 -2.81
CA LEU A 115 7.09 -2.01 -4.26
C LEU A 115 8.11 -3.06 -4.70
N ALA A 116 9.35 -2.97 -4.21
CA ALA A 116 10.42 -3.92 -4.56
C ALA A 116 10.05 -5.35 -4.13
N TYR A 117 9.46 -5.51 -2.94
CA TYR A 117 8.95 -6.82 -2.51
C TYR A 117 7.83 -7.32 -3.42
N CYS A 118 6.81 -6.50 -3.69
CA CYS A 118 5.68 -6.96 -4.50
C CYS A 118 6.14 -7.30 -5.93
N GLU A 119 7.05 -6.53 -6.53
CA GLU A 119 7.63 -6.85 -7.84
C GLU A 119 8.38 -8.19 -7.84
N TRP A 120 9.24 -8.44 -6.84
CA TRP A 120 9.90 -9.73 -6.67
C TRP A 120 8.91 -10.89 -6.51
N ALA A 121 7.79 -10.65 -5.83
CA ALA A 121 6.74 -11.64 -5.64
C ALA A 121 5.85 -11.86 -6.89
N GLY A 122 6.11 -11.15 -8.01
CA GLY A 122 5.26 -11.18 -9.21
C GLY A 122 3.89 -10.51 -8.99
N ARG A 123 3.86 -9.51 -8.12
CA ARG A 123 2.67 -8.82 -7.62
C ARG A 123 2.86 -7.29 -7.71
N ARG A 124 1.95 -6.55 -7.09
CA ARG A 124 1.94 -5.08 -7.00
C ARG A 124 1.36 -4.63 -5.67
N LEU A 125 1.38 -3.33 -5.38
CA LEU A 125 0.57 -2.79 -4.29
C LEU A 125 -0.91 -2.71 -4.72
N PRO A 126 -1.86 -2.79 -3.78
CA PRO A 126 -3.26 -2.53 -4.07
C PRO A 126 -3.47 -1.04 -4.34
N MET A 127 -4.37 -0.70 -5.26
CA MET A 127 -4.89 0.67 -5.30
C MET A 127 -5.69 0.96 -4.02
N GLU A 128 -5.73 2.22 -3.60
CA GLU A 128 -6.51 2.63 -2.42
C GLU A 128 -7.98 2.14 -2.47
N LYS A 129 -8.60 2.22 -3.66
CA LYS A 129 -9.98 1.77 -3.90
C LYS A 129 -10.15 0.24 -3.85
N GLU A 130 -9.14 -0.51 -4.23
CA GLU A 130 -9.13 -1.98 -4.14
C GLU A 130 -9.00 -2.41 -2.69
N TRP A 131 -8.09 -1.77 -1.97
CA TRP A 131 -7.89 -1.98 -0.55
C TRP A 131 -9.17 -1.70 0.23
N GLU A 132 -9.82 -0.55 0.00
CA GLU A 132 -11.06 -0.18 0.71
C GLU A 132 -12.23 -1.12 0.34
N TYR A 133 -12.33 -1.52 -0.93
CA TYR A 133 -13.34 -2.48 -1.38
C TYR A 133 -13.26 -3.80 -0.60
N VAL A 134 -12.03 -4.32 -0.43
CA VAL A 134 -11.83 -5.54 0.33
C VAL A 134 -12.00 -5.30 1.81
N ALA A 135 -11.53 -4.17 2.36
CA ALA A 135 -11.66 -3.83 3.78
C ALA A 135 -13.11 -3.86 4.25
N ARG A 136 -14.04 -3.40 3.40
CA ARG A 136 -15.48 -3.39 3.67
C ARG A 136 -16.12 -4.78 3.72
N GLY A 137 -15.48 -5.81 3.15
CA GLY A 137 -15.98 -7.19 3.26
C GLY A 137 -17.41 -7.38 2.74
N GLY A 138 -17.81 -6.63 1.71
CA GLY A 138 -19.18 -6.69 1.14
C GLY A 138 -20.22 -5.85 1.87
N LEU A 139 -19.85 -5.13 2.93
CA LEU A 139 -20.74 -4.19 3.63
C LEU A 139 -20.76 -2.83 2.92
N GLU A 140 -21.95 -2.25 2.82
CA GLU A 140 -22.16 -0.91 2.28
C GLU A 140 -22.24 0.12 3.41
N ASP A 141 -21.49 1.21 3.28
CA ASP A 141 -21.48 2.36 4.20
C ASP A 141 -21.17 2.06 5.69
N GLU A 142 -20.59 0.90 5.97
CA GLU A 142 -20.14 0.54 7.33
C GLU A 142 -18.73 1.08 7.64
N PRO A 143 -18.47 1.54 8.88
CA PRO A 143 -17.18 2.08 9.30
C PRO A 143 -16.13 1.00 9.59
N PHE A 144 -16.54 -0.21 9.93
CA PHE A 144 -15.66 -1.32 10.25
C PHE A 144 -15.91 -2.53 9.31
N PRO A 145 -14.93 -3.43 9.14
CA PRO A 145 -15.10 -4.66 8.36
C PRO A 145 -16.19 -5.60 8.89
N TRP A 146 -16.68 -5.36 10.11
CA TRP A 146 -17.69 -6.17 10.81
C TRP A 146 -19.01 -5.42 11.08
N GLY A 147 -19.20 -4.21 10.56
CA GLY A 147 -20.43 -3.41 10.75
C GLY A 147 -20.20 -2.08 11.45
N SER A 148 -21.24 -1.58 12.12
CA SER A 148 -21.30 -0.23 12.69
C SER A 148 -20.81 -0.13 14.13
N ASP A 149 -20.88 -1.22 14.88
CA ASP A 149 -20.53 -1.22 16.30
C ASP A 149 -19.01 -1.10 16.50
N PRO A 150 -18.54 -0.13 17.32
CA PRO A 150 -17.12 -0.04 17.69
C PRO A 150 -16.79 -1.18 18.66
N ARG A 151 -15.98 -2.12 18.19
CA ARG A 151 -15.56 -3.33 18.93
C ARG A 151 -14.03 -3.35 19.06
N PRO A 152 -13.45 -2.69 20.09
CA PRO A 152 -12.00 -2.56 20.24
C PRO A 152 -11.27 -3.90 20.30
N GLU A 153 -11.94 -4.96 20.74
CA GLU A 153 -11.38 -6.31 20.83
C GLU A 153 -11.29 -7.04 19.48
N LYS A 154 -11.86 -6.50 18.40
CA LYS A 154 -11.86 -7.09 17.05
C LYS A 154 -10.70 -6.65 16.16
N CYS A 155 -9.89 -5.69 16.61
CA CYS A 155 -8.70 -5.24 15.88
C CYS A 155 -7.61 -4.80 16.86
N ASN A 156 -6.36 -4.79 16.38
CA ASN A 156 -5.25 -4.27 17.17
C ASN A 156 -5.19 -2.73 17.11
N GLY A 157 -5.49 -2.07 18.22
CA GLY A 157 -5.59 -0.62 18.37
C GLY A 157 -5.33 -0.17 19.81
N TRP A 158 -4.99 1.09 20.00
CA TRP A 158 -4.68 1.58 21.33
C TRP A 158 -5.93 1.63 22.21
N THR A 159 -5.81 1.12 23.44
CA THR A 159 -6.85 1.21 24.47
C THR A 159 -6.24 1.76 25.76
N GLY A 160 -6.87 2.76 26.38
CA GLY A 160 -6.31 3.48 27.53
C GLY A 160 -5.80 4.89 27.18
N ASN A 161 -4.95 5.45 28.03
CA ASN A 161 -4.46 6.83 27.90
C ASN A 161 -3.18 6.88 27.07
N PHE A 162 -3.32 7.18 25.77
CA PHE A 162 -2.16 7.36 24.89
C PHE A 162 -1.33 8.59 25.30
N PRO A 163 0.02 8.57 25.22
CA PRO A 163 0.88 7.46 24.77
C PRO A 163 1.45 6.59 25.91
N THR A 164 1.02 6.79 27.15
CA THR A 164 1.71 6.22 28.33
C THR A 164 1.07 4.96 28.89
N GLU A 165 -0.22 4.76 28.66
CA GLU A 165 -0.99 3.64 29.20
C GLU A 165 -1.75 2.92 28.09
N ASN A 166 -1.29 1.72 27.73
CA ASN A 166 -2.02 0.79 26.88
C ASN A 166 -2.55 -0.37 27.74
N SER A 167 -3.87 -0.46 27.88
CA SER A 167 -4.56 -1.53 28.63
C SER A 167 -4.56 -2.86 27.90
N LYS A 168 -4.26 -2.87 26.59
CA LYS A 168 -4.13 -4.06 25.73
C LYS A 168 -5.41 -4.90 25.79
N LEU A 169 -6.57 -4.25 25.73
CA LEU A 169 -7.87 -4.92 25.71
C LEU A 169 -7.96 -5.91 24.53
N ASP A 170 -7.24 -5.62 23.45
CA ASP A 170 -7.10 -6.41 22.23
C ASP A 170 -5.98 -7.47 22.30
N GLN A 171 -5.26 -7.56 23.43
CA GLN A 171 -4.16 -8.48 23.75
C GLN A 171 -2.75 -8.07 23.27
N TYR A 172 -2.57 -6.94 22.58
CA TYR A 172 -1.26 -6.54 22.04
C TYR A 172 -0.86 -5.10 22.37
N ALA A 173 0.42 -4.92 22.70
CA ALA A 173 1.00 -3.59 22.95
C ALA A 173 1.58 -2.93 21.69
N GLY A 174 1.99 -3.75 20.72
CA GLY A 174 2.56 -3.36 19.44
C GLY A 174 1.89 -4.17 18.34
N THR A 175 2.62 -4.66 17.35
CA THR A 175 2.02 -5.52 16.31
C THR A 175 1.48 -6.84 16.85
N ALA A 176 0.42 -7.34 16.23
CA ALA A 176 -0.17 -8.66 16.45
C ALA A 176 0.12 -9.58 15.25
N PRO A 177 0.06 -10.92 15.42
CA PRO A 177 0.12 -11.85 14.30
C PRO A 177 -0.89 -11.50 13.21
N VAL A 178 -0.49 -11.69 11.95
CA VAL A 178 -1.24 -11.19 10.79
C VAL A 178 -2.61 -11.86 10.58
N ASP A 179 -2.89 -12.94 11.28
CA ASP A 179 -4.10 -13.77 11.24
C ASP A 179 -4.76 -13.93 12.63
N PHE A 180 -4.47 -13.03 13.57
CA PHE A 180 -4.94 -13.16 14.96
C PHE A 180 -6.45 -12.90 15.17
N TYR A 181 -6.98 -11.84 14.56
CA TYR A 181 -8.39 -11.44 14.71
C TYR A 181 -9.27 -12.11 13.66
N GLU A 182 -10.59 -11.99 13.81
CA GLU A 182 -11.52 -12.54 12.81
C GLU A 182 -11.32 -11.88 11.44
N PRO A 183 -11.29 -12.65 10.34
CA PRO A 183 -11.30 -12.07 9.01
C PRO A 183 -12.65 -11.45 8.70
N ASN A 184 -12.68 -10.53 7.74
CA ASN A 184 -13.94 -10.04 7.19
C ASN A 184 -14.65 -11.09 6.31
N ALA A 185 -15.81 -10.77 5.74
CA ALA A 185 -16.59 -11.74 4.96
C ALA A 185 -15.90 -12.21 3.65
N TYR A 186 -14.83 -11.54 3.20
CA TYR A 186 -13.99 -12.01 2.09
C TYR A 186 -12.81 -12.88 2.56
N GLY A 187 -12.73 -13.18 3.85
CA GLY A 187 -11.66 -13.99 4.43
C GLY A 187 -10.36 -13.23 4.65
N VAL A 188 -10.39 -11.89 4.68
CA VAL A 188 -9.19 -11.04 4.75
C VAL A 188 -9.02 -10.45 6.16
N TYR A 189 -7.82 -10.57 6.70
CA TYR A 189 -7.49 -10.25 8.10
C TYR A 189 -6.95 -8.84 8.25
N ASN A 190 -7.12 -8.29 9.46
CA ASN A 190 -6.45 -7.07 9.92
C ASN A 190 -6.56 -5.88 8.95
N MET A 191 -7.72 -5.72 8.31
CA MET A 191 -7.95 -4.58 7.40
C MET A 191 -8.09 -3.25 8.15
N VAL A 192 -8.28 -3.26 9.47
CA VAL A 192 -8.29 -2.06 10.31
C VAL A 192 -7.39 -2.35 11.52
N GLY A 193 -6.53 -1.40 11.87
CA GLY A 193 -5.56 -1.54 12.95
C GLY A 193 -4.35 -2.39 12.58
N ASN A 194 -3.62 -2.85 13.61
CA ASN A 194 -2.34 -3.54 13.51
C ASN A 194 -1.24 -2.67 12.89
N VAL A 195 -1.20 -2.53 11.56
CA VAL A 195 -0.26 -1.63 10.88
C VAL A 195 -0.96 -0.88 9.77
N TRP A 196 -0.54 0.37 9.55
CA TRP A 196 -0.86 1.09 8.34
C TRP A 196 -0.35 0.34 7.12
N GLU A 197 -1.10 0.36 6.02
CA GLU A 197 -0.73 -0.38 4.81
C GLU A 197 -0.52 0.51 3.61
N TRP A 198 0.66 0.41 2.98
CA TRP A 198 0.97 1.10 1.72
C TRP A 198 0.02 0.68 0.59
N THR A 199 -0.44 1.67 -0.16
CA THR A 199 -1.22 1.50 -1.38
C THR A 199 -0.52 2.13 -2.58
N GLU A 200 -0.77 1.61 -3.77
CA GLU A 200 -0.20 2.11 -5.03
C GLU A 200 -0.58 3.59 -5.22
N GLY A 201 0.43 4.45 -5.39
CA GLY A 201 0.24 5.83 -5.84
C GLY A 201 0.34 5.96 -7.35
N LYS A 202 0.03 7.13 -7.91
CA LYS A 202 0.26 7.36 -9.35
C LYS A 202 1.73 7.13 -9.71
N ARG A 203 1.99 6.27 -10.70
CA ARG A 203 3.32 6.11 -11.31
C ARG A 203 3.62 7.33 -12.18
N GLY A 204 4.76 7.98 -11.95
CA GLY A 204 5.26 9.08 -12.81
C GLY A 204 4.82 10.49 -12.43
N GLY A 205 4.11 10.69 -11.31
CA GLY A 205 3.91 12.02 -10.73
C GLY A 205 5.03 12.37 -9.75
N GLU A 206 5.37 13.66 -9.64
CA GLU A 206 6.27 14.22 -8.61
C GLU A 206 5.71 14.09 -7.16
N GLU A 207 4.65 13.29 -6.96
CA GLU A 207 4.03 13.07 -5.65
C GLU A 207 5.03 12.38 -4.71
N LYS A 208 5.61 13.21 -3.83
CA LYS A 208 6.53 12.81 -2.76
C LYS A 208 5.86 11.94 -1.71
N GLU A 209 4.55 12.09 -1.53
CA GLU A 209 3.74 11.35 -0.56
C GLU A 209 2.88 10.28 -1.22
N LYS A 210 2.68 9.17 -0.51
CA LYS A 210 1.85 8.03 -0.92
C LYS A 210 0.83 7.72 0.17
N ALA A 211 -0.30 7.15 -0.25
CA ALA A 211 -1.40 6.85 0.64
C ALA A 211 -1.15 5.55 1.42
N ILE A 212 -1.36 5.62 2.73
CA ILE A 212 -1.49 4.47 3.61
C ILE A 212 -2.92 4.37 4.13
N ARG A 213 -3.38 3.14 4.40
CA ARG A 213 -4.75 2.84 4.81
C ARG A 213 -4.83 1.97 6.07
N GLY A 214 -5.96 2.07 6.77
CA GLY A 214 -6.39 1.11 7.81
C GLY A 214 -6.09 1.47 9.27
N GLY A 215 -5.18 2.41 9.55
CA GLY A 215 -4.76 2.65 10.93
C GLY A 215 -3.78 1.60 11.45
N SER A 216 -3.34 1.75 12.69
CA SER A 216 -2.33 0.88 13.31
C SER A 216 -2.62 0.66 14.79
N TYR A 217 -1.77 -0.12 15.47
CA TYR A 217 -1.87 -0.38 16.91
C TYR A 217 -1.75 0.87 17.81
N ILE A 218 -1.37 2.04 17.26
CA ILE A 218 -1.34 3.30 18.01
C ILE A 218 -2.60 4.14 17.84
N ASP A 219 -3.46 3.78 16.88
CA ASP A 219 -4.69 4.50 16.58
C ASP A 219 -5.85 3.94 17.42
N THR A 220 -6.89 4.75 17.64
CA THR A 220 -7.99 4.40 18.56
C THR A 220 -9.29 4.13 17.82
N ILE A 221 -10.14 3.26 18.34
CA ILE A 221 -11.42 2.87 17.70
C ILE A 221 -12.32 4.06 17.39
N ASN A 222 -12.29 5.08 18.25
CA ASN A 222 -13.12 6.28 18.20
C ASN A 222 -12.38 7.51 17.66
N GLY A 223 -11.05 7.44 17.51
CA GLY A 223 -10.21 8.58 17.13
C GLY A 223 -10.01 9.60 18.25
N GLU A 224 -10.14 9.19 19.50
CA GLU A 224 -9.83 10.02 20.67
C GLU A 224 -8.34 10.37 20.71
N TYR A 225 -7.49 9.43 20.29
CA TYR A 225 -6.07 9.64 20.06
C TYR A 225 -5.67 9.16 18.66
N ASN A 226 -4.76 9.91 18.03
CA ASN A 226 -4.29 9.68 16.67
C ASN A 226 -5.46 9.60 15.66
N HIS A 227 -5.53 8.57 14.82
CA HIS A 227 -6.63 8.41 13.87
C HIS A 227 -7.74 7.54 14.47
N ALA A 228 -8.97 7.75 13.98
CA ALA A 228 -10.03 6.77 14.17
C ALA A 228 -9.73 5.52 13.34
N LEU A 229 -9.82 4.34 13.94
CA LEU A 229 -9.70 3.06 13.21
C LEU A 229 -10.95 2.81 12.38
N ARG A 230 -10.90 3.00 11.06
CA ARG A 230 -12.03 2.80 10.14
C ARG A 230 -11.54 2.29 8.79
N VAL A 231 -12.41 1.63 8.02
CA VAL A 231 -12.11 1.18 6.65
C VAL A 231 -11.75 2.33 5.70
N SER A 232 -12.18 3.54 6.03
CA SER A 232 -11.94 4.76 5.26
C SER A 232 -10.75 5.59 5.75
N SER A 233 -10.12 5.21 6.87
CA SER A 233 -9.00 5.95 7.41
C SER A 233 -7.80 5.91 6.48
N ARG A 234 -7.25 7.09 6.22
CA ARG A 234 -6.17 7.32 5.27
C ARG A 234 -5.22 8.39 5.77
N GLN A 235 -3.95 8.25 5.41
CA GLN A 235 -2.92 9.25 5.65
C GLN A 235 -1.99 9.32 4.43
N MET A 236 -1.41 10.49 4.18
CA MET A 236 -0.34 10.67 3.19
C MET A 236 1.00 10.68 3.92
N VAL A 237 1.96 9.91 3.43
CA VAL A 237 3.29 9.76 4.03
C VAL A 237 4.33 9.75 2.91
N SER A 238 5.49 10.38 3.12
CA SER A 238 6.58 10.38 2.14
C SER A 238 6.97 8.96 1.74
N ALA A 239 7.20 8.73 0.44
CA ALA A 239 7.44 7.40 -0.11
C ALA A 239 8.66 6.67 0.48
N ASP A 240 9.61 7.43 1.02
CA ASP A 240 10.85 6.94 1.63
C ASP A 240 10.78 6.76 3.15
N SER A 241 9.66 7.14 3.75
CA SER A 241 9.45 6.99 5.19
C SER A 241 8.97 5.58 5.52
N GLY A 242 9.42 5.05 6.66
CA GLY A 242 8.92 3.81 7.23
C GLY A 242 8.98 3.91 8.75
N GLY A 243 7.94 3.45 9.45
CA GLY A 243 7.86 3.45 10.91
C GLY A 243 7.51 2.08 11.48
N GLY A 244 7.61 1.95 12.79
CA GLY A 244 7.29 0.71 13.53
C GLY A 244 5.81 0.32 13.50
N ASN A 245 4.96 1.10 12.83
CA ASN A 245 3.52 0.88 12.69
C ASN A 245 3.04 0.87 11.23
N SER A 246 3.95 0.84 10.25
CA SER A 246 3.63 0.82 8.81
C SER A 246 4.20 -0.42 8.12
N GLY A 247 3.35 -1.15 7.42
CA GLY A 247 3.67 -2.31 6.59
C GLY A 247 2.90 -2.27 5.27
N PHE A 248 2.63 -3.43 4.69
CA PHE A 248 1.90 -3.53 3.42
C PHE A 248 1.37 -4.95 3.18
N ARG A 249 0.47 -5.06 2.19
CA ARG A 249 0.06 -6.32 1.57
C ARG A 249 0.11 -6.17 0.05
N CYS A 250 0.27 -7.26 -0.69
CA CYS A 250 0.30 -7.17 -2.15
C CYS A 250 -1.07 -7.51 -2.77
N ALA A 251 -1.27 -7.01 -3.99
CA ALA A 251 -2.35 -7.36 -4.89
C ALA A 251 -1.82 -8.07 -6.14
N SER A 252 -2.70 -8.73 -6.86
CA SER A 252 -2.42 -9.42 -8.13
C SER A 252 -3.52 -9.14 -9.15
N GLY A 253 -3.24 -9.45 -10.41
CA GLY A 253 -4.06 -9.02 -11.55
C GLY A 253 -3.65 -7.64 -12.04
N ASP A 254 -4.06 -7.32 -13.26
CA ASP A 254 -3.60 -6.11 -13.93
C ASP A 254 -4.03 -4.85 -13.17
N ILE A 255 -3.13 -3.86 -13.14
CA ILE A 255 -3.50 -2.48 -12.81
C ILE A 255 -4.22 -1.90 -14.03
N LEU A 256 -5.40 -2.39 -14.37
CA LEU A 256 -6.20 -1.78 -15.45
C LEU A 256 -6.98 -0.56 -14.94
N ASN A 257 -6.32 0.23 -14.09
CA ASN A 257 -6.58 1.63 -13.80
C ASN A 257 -5.29 2.24 -13.20
N THR A 258 -4.21 2.26 -13.98
CA THR A 258 -3.36 3.44 -13.99
C THR A 258 -3.63 4.13 -15.31
N ASP A 259 -4.10 5.35 -15.20
CA ASP A 259 -3.64 6.46 -16.02
C ASP A 259 -2.09 6.38 -16.16
N GLY A 260 -1.53 5.50 -17.01
CA GLY A 260 -0.07 5.30 -17.07
C GLY A 260 0.56 4.14 -17.86
N ARG A 261 -0.18 3.31 -18.60
CA ARG A 261 0.39 2.50 -19.70
C ARG A 261 -0.45 2.69 -20.96
N GLU A 262 -0.28 3.84 -21.59
CA GLU A 262 -0.84 4.07 -22.92
C GLU A 262 -0.14 3.18 -23.94
N ILE A 263 -0.93 2.35 -24.62
CA ILE A 263 -0.65 1.90 -25.98
C ILE A 263 -1.62 2.72 -26.83
N ALA A 264 -1.11 3.57 -27.69
CA ALA A 264 -1.93 4.32 -28.63
C ALA A 264 -2.09 3.49 -29.90
N ILE A 265 -3.30 3.45 -30.45
CA ILE A 265 -3.55 2.90 -31.77
C ILE A 265 -4.15 4.03 -32.61
N GLU A 266 -3.34 4.56 -33.52
CA GLU A 266 -3.73 5.69 -34.37
C GLU A 266 -4.39 5.20 -35.65
N GLY A 267 -5.39 5.91 -36.18
CA GLY A 267 -6.03 5.58 -37.46
C GLY A 267 -6.99 4.39 -37.43
N LEU A 268 -7.46 4.00 -36.25
CA LEU A 268 -8.53 3.00 -36.07
C LEU A 268 -9.88 3.58 -36.47
N ASP A 269 -10.56 2.89 -37.38
CA ASP A 269 -11.98 3.12 -37.65
C ASP A 269 -12.82 2.22 -36.71
N MET A 270 -13.53 2.87 -35.78
CA MET A 270 -14.30 2.22 -34.72
C MET A 270 -15.78 2.00 -35.08
N ASP A 271 -16.22 2.51 -36.23
CA ASP A 271 -17.64 2.50 -36.62
C ASP A 271 -18.04 1.26 -37.44
N GLY A 272 -17.09 0.34 -37.67
CA GLY A 272 -17.31 -0.96 -38.31
C GLY A 272 -17.72 -2.05 -37.33
N ASP A 273 -18.78 -2.79 -37.67
CA ASP A 273 -19.40 -3.82 -36.84
C ASP A 273 -18.41 -4.97 -36.55
N GLY A 274 -17.70 -4.89 -35.42
CA GLY A 274 -16.75 -5.91 -35.00
C GLY A 274 -15.52 -5.46 -34.21
N MET A 275 -15.23 -4.16 -34.08
CA MET A 275 -14.12 -3.62 -33.26
C MET A 275 -14.65 -3.05 -31.94
N SER A 276 -14.28 -3.64 -30.81
CA SER A 276 -14.56 -3.07 -29.48
C SER A 276 -13.30 -3.07 -28.63
N GLN A 277 -13.21 -2.13 -27.68
CA GLN A 277 -12.05 -2.05 -26.77
C GLN A 277 -11.81 -3.36 -26.02
N GLU A 278 -12.88 -4.07 -25.62
CA GLU A 278 -12.79 -5.37 -24.96
C GLU A 278 -12.21 -6.45 -25.87
N LYS A 279 -12.56 -6.43 -27.16
CA LYS A 279 -12.04 -7.38 -28.16
C LYS A 279 -10.57 -7.12 -28.48
N LEU A 280 -10.17 -5.85 -28.58
CA LEU A 280 -8.77 -5.45 -28.76
C LEU A 280 -7.94 -5.83 -27.52
N GLN A 281 -8.45 -5.61 -26.32
CA GLN A 281 -7.81 -6.03 -25.07
C GLN A 281 -7.66 -7.56 -24.98
N LYS A 282 -8.67 -8.31 -25.43
CA LYS A 282 -8.62 -9.78 -25.49
C LYS A 282 -7.56 -10.27 -26.48
N VAL A 283 -7.46 -9.65 -27.66
CA VAL A 283 -6.41 -9.98 -28.64
C VAL A 283 -5.01 -9.65 -28.10
N ILE A 284 -4.83 -8.51 -27.41
CA ILE A 284 -3.56 -8.18 -26.75
C ILE A 284 -3.22 -9.21 -25.67
N ALA A 285 -4.21 -9.64 -24.89
CA ALA A 285 -4.01 -10.65 -23.85
C ALA A 285 -3.66 -12.03 -24.43
N GLU A 286 -4.23 -12.40 -25.57
CA GLU A 286 -4.02 -13.70 -26.21
C GLU A 286 -2.77 -13.76 -27.10
N ARG A 287 -2.44 -12.66 -27.78
CA ARG A 287 -1.42 -12.63 -28.86
C ARG A 287 -0.33 -11.58 -28.64
N GLY A 288 -0.39 -10.82 -27.56
CA GLY A 288 0.53 -9.71 -27.29
C GLY A 288 0.32 -8.50 -28.20
N VAL A 289 1.09 -7.44 -27.96
CA VAL A 289 1.00 -6.16 -28.70
C VAL A 289 1.39 -6.33 -30.18
N GLU A 290 2.37 -7.17 -30.50
CA GLU A 290 2.76 -7.47 -31.88
C GLU A 290 1.65 -8.24 -32.63
N GLY A 291 0.97 -9.16 -31.95
CA GLY A 291 -0.17 -9.89 -32.50
C GLY A 291 -1.40 -9.01 -32.74
N LEU A 292 -1.53 -7.88 -32.03
CA LEU A 292 -2.59 -6.91 -32.27
C LEU A 292 -2.42 -6.21 -33.61
N THR A 293 -1.20 -5.82 -33.98
CA THR A 293 -0.92 -5.18 -35.27
C THR A 293 -1.32 -6.07 -36.45
N GLN A 294 -0.98 -7.36 -36.38
CA GLN A 294 -1.37 -8.34 -37.39
C GLN A 294 -2.89 -8.54 -37.43
N TYR A 295 -3.53 -8.64 -36.26
CA TYR A 295 -4.99 -8.76 -36.17
C TYR A 295 -5.72 -7.57 -36.79
N LEU A 296 -5.25 -6.33 -36.55
CA LEU A 296 -5.86 -5.14 -37.14
C LEU A 296 -5.75 -5.13 -38.67
N ALA A 297 -4.62 -5.55 -39.22
CA ALA A 297 -4.46 -5.70 -40.67
C ALA A 297 -5.41 -6.76 -41.26
N GLU A 298 -5.59 -7.89 -40.57
CA GLU A 298 -6.55 -8.95 -40.95
C GLU A 298 -8.01 -8.46 -40.93
N GLN A 299 -8.33 -7.49 -40.07
CA GLN A 299 -9.65 -6.86 -40.01
C GLN A 299 -9.81 -5.66 -40.98
N GLY A 300 -8.88 -5.48 -41.93
CA GLY A 300 -8.95 -4.41 -42.93
C GLY A 300 -8.58 -3.02 -42.41
N GLN A 301 -8.05 -2.92 -41.18
CA GLN A 301 -7.60 -1.66 -40.56
C GLN A 301 -6.16 -1.34 -40.99
N SER A 302 -5.89 -1.28 -42.29
CA SER A 302 -4.53 -1.15 -42.85
C SER A 302 -3.84 0.17 -42.51
N ASN A 303 -4.60 1.18 -42.07
CA ASN A 303 -4.08 2.48 -41.64
C ASN A 303 -3.80 2.54 -40.13
N ALA A 304 -4.22 1.53 -39.37
CA ALA A 304 -4.08 1.52 -37.91
C ALA A 304 -2.64 1.20 -37.49
N LYS A 305 -2.03 2.06 -36.67
CA LYS A 305 -0.66 1.88 -36.16
C LYS A 305 -0.67 1.71 -34.65
N VAL A 306 -0.21 0.53 -34.17
CA VAL A 306 -0.03 0.24 -32.74
C VAL A 306 1.33 0.76 -32.30
N LEU A 307 1.34 1.70 -31.35
CA LEU A 307 2.57 2.31 -30.82
C LEU A 307 2.93 1.71 -29.46
N THR A 308 4.14 1.16 -29.36
CA THR A 308 4.67 0.64 -28.10
C THR A 308 5.07 1.77 -27.14
N PRO A 309 5.13 1.52 -25.82
CA PRO A 309 5.59 2.51 -24.85
C PRO A 309 6.98 3.09 -25.15
N ALA A 310 7.88 2.31 -25.74
CA ALA A 310 9.21 2.79 -26.14
C ALA A 310 9.16 3.73 -27.36
N GLN A 311 8.25 3.48 -28.31
CA GLN A 311 8.03 4.37 -29.45
C GLN A 311 7.33 5.67 -29.03
N LEU A 312 6.39 5.59 -28.09
CA LEU A 312 5.76 6.78 -27.48
C LEU A 312 6.79 7.61 -26.72
N LYS A 313 7.65 6.96 -25.93
CA LYS A 313 8.75 7.62 -25.21
C LYS A 313 9.77 8.27 -26.16
N LYS A 314 10.18 7.57 -27.23
CA LYS A 314 11.08 8.10 -28.26
C LYS A 314 10.48 9.32 -28.97
N ARG A 315 9.18 9.28 -29.29
CA ARG A 315 8.45 10.38 -29.94
C ARG A 315 8.30 11.61 -29.02
N GLN A 316 8.16 11.39 -27.72
CA GLN A 316 8.16 12.45 -26.70
C GLN A 316 9.56 13.05 -26.47
N GLU A 317 10.61 12.23 -26.54
CA GLU A 317 12.02 12.68 -26.45
C GLU A 317 12.48 13.45 -27.70
N GLU A 318 11.89 13.19 -28.87
CA GLU A 318 12.18 13.87 -30.15
C GLU A 318 11.43 15.21 -30.33
N GLY A 319 10.63 15.65 -29.34
CA GLY A 319 10.10 17.02 -29.25
C GLY A 319 8.91 17.37 -30.17
N GLY A 320 8.15 16.39 -30.67
CA GLY A 320 6.98 16.64 -31.51
C GLY A 320 5.75 17.12 -30.72
N SER A 321 5.33 18.37 -30.93
CA SER A 321 4.05 18.90 -30.42
C SER A 321 2.86 18.27 -31.15
N ILE A 322 1.85 17.80 -30.40
CA ILE A 322 0.51 17.48 -30.90
C ILE A 322 -0.17 18.82 -31.20
N MET A 323 0.00 19.36 -32.42
CA MET A 323 -0.88 20.34 -33.09
C MET A 323 -0.30 20.83 -34.44
N ASP A 324 0.35 19.97 -35.22
CA ASP A 324 0.64 20.28 -36.63
C ASP A 324 0.57 18.99 -37.44
N GLU A 325 -0.64 18.62 -37.88
CA GLU A 325 -0.94 17.86 -39.12
C GLU A 325 -2.47 17.76 -39.27
N LEU A 326 -3.05 18.80 -39.90
CA LEU A 326 -4.26 18.72 -40.72
C LEU A 326 -3.81 18.53 -42.17
#